data_AF-G9WS93-F1
#
_entry.id   AF-G9WS93-F1
#
_cell.length_a   1.000
_cell.length_b   1.000
_cell.length_c   1.000
_cell.angle_alpha   90.00
_cell.angle_beta   90.00
_cell.angle_gamma   90.00
#
_symmetry.space_group_name_H-M   'P 1'
#
loop_
_entity.id
_entity.type
_entity.pdbx_description
1 polymer ?
#
loop_
_entity_poly.entity_id
_entity_poly.type
_entity_poly.pdbx_seq_one_letter_code
_entity_poly.pdbx_strand_id
1 'polypeptide(L)'
;MTEKYKIYIPEEMRLRLLNDAELFDFCKKDGSVNLNGFLKELLLQYFDEYRETKERLLDTILSDLSAFSSISREDADAIADKIMNSYMRNTEFKSERNAAITLTVSGRSLDIMHSIENNMLSRVSLSQYLNDFFSSYLSISRKDRERILFQDIFEELNTAIRKNSIIRFTSTSAPNVIFTVQPYCIAASKEEQCNYLLCLDNETGIPRSFRISRIRALYSSSDKFIPNESRKLELQEIAGRSPQSTSKGIEAEVRLTEKGLQKFHFITKNRPDVLKKEENTLYFNWPKTQLEEYFHRFGKEAVILSPDDCRESMRIFYKKAWEAYRKKEKGE
;
A
#
# COMPACT_ATOMS: atom_id res chain seq x y z
N MET A 1 -15.04 -4.00 28.09
CA MET A 1 -13.75 -3.95 28.82
C MET A 1 -12.64 -3.67 27.81
N THR A 2 -11.60 -2.93 28.20
CA THR A 2 -10.44 -2.61 27.34
C THR A 2 -9.16 -3.02 28.07
N GLU A 3 -8.24 -3.69 27.39
CA GLU A 3 -6.95 -4.10 27.96
C GLU A 3 -5.78 -3.48 27.18
N LYS A 4 -4.64 -3.32 27.85
CA LYS A 4 -3.44 -2.67 27.28
C LYS A 4 -2.24 -3.61 27.35
N TYR A 5 -1.64 -3.85 26.21
CA TYR A 5 -0.45 -4.67 26.04
C TYR A 5 0.73 -3.79 25.62
N LYS A 6 1.82 -3.83 26.40
CA LYS A 6 3.09 -3.20 26.04
C LYS A 6 3.99 -4.24 25.39
N ILE A 7 4.31 -4.04 24.13
CA ILE A 7 5.03 -5.03 23.31
C ILE A 7 6.37 -4.41 22.91
N TYR A 8 7.45 -5.14 23.19
CA TYR A 8 8.79 -4.75 22.80
C TYR A 8 9.15 -5.40 21.45
N ILE A 9 9.52 -4.58 20.48
CA ILE A 9 9.83 -4.98 19.11
C ILE A 9 11.10 -4.27 18.62
N PRO A 10 11.74 -4.74 17.55
CA PRO A 10 12.82 -4.01 16.89
C PRO A 10 12.36 -2.64 16.37
N GLU A 11 13.21 -1.62 16.49
CA GLU A 11 12.89 -0.26 16.04
C GLU A 11 12.52 -0.19 14.55
N GLU A 12 13.19 -0.94 13.69
CA GLU A 12 12.88 -0.99 12.25
C GLU A 12 11.46 -1.51 12.00
N MET A 13 11.03 -2.54 12.74
CA MET A 13 9.67 -3.07 12.69
C MET A 13 8.67 -1.99 13.10
N ARG A 14 8.93 -1.25 14.19
CA ARG A 14 8.09 -0.14 14.64
C ARG A 14 7.93 0.92 13.54
N LEU A 15 9.03 1.31 12.89
CA LEU A 15 9.02 2.31 11.82
C LEU A 15 8.24 1.82 10.60
N ARG A 16 8.39 0.55 10.20
CA ARG A 16 7.63 -0.03 9.07
C ARG A 16 6.12 -0.10 9.37
N LEU A 17 5.72 -0.48 10.59
CA LEU A 17 4.32 -0.47 11.01
C LEU A 17 3.74 0.96 11.05
N LEU A 18 4.51 1.93 11.52
CA LEU A 18 4.11 3.35 11.48
C LEU A 18 3.92 3.86 10.06
N ASN A 19 4.86 3.55 9.16
CA ASN A 19 4.77 3.92 7.75
C ASN A 19 3.53 3.32 7.09
N ASP A 20 3.20 2.06 7.38
CA ASP A 20 1.97 1.44 6.85
C ASP A 20 0.71 2.07 7.46
N ALA A 21 0.70 2.37 8.76
CA ALA A 21 -0.42 3.06 9.41
C ALA A 21 -0.68 4.45 8.79
N GLU A 22 0.37 5.25 8.60
CA GLU A 22 0.27 6.55 7.92
C GLU A 22 -0.17 6.38 6.47
N LEU A 23 0.48 5.46 5.75
CA LEU A 23 0.19 5.23 4.35
C LEU A 23 -1.27 4.81 4.16
N PHE A 24 -1.80 3.89 4.97
CA PHE A 24 -3.17 3.39 4.88
C PHE A 24 -4.22 4.26 5.59
N ASP A 25 -3.87 5.52 5.88
CA ASP A 25 -4.78 6.55 6.37
C ASP A 25 -5.36 6.26 7.77
N PHE A 26 -4.61 5.52 8.60
CA PHE A 26 -4.87 5.40 10.03
C PHE A 26 -4.31 6.63 10.75
N CYS A 27 -4.99 7.76 10.55
CA CYS A 27 -4.63 9.04 11.15
C CYS A 27 -5.71 9.50 12.13
N LYS A 28 -5.31 10.22 13.18
CA LYS A 28 -6.22 10.91 14.09
C LYS A 28 -6.68 12.23 13.46
N LYS A 29 -7.66 12.88 14.09
CA LYS A 29 -8.20 14.18 13.65
C LYS A 29 -7.14 15.29 13.61
N ASP A 30 -6.09 15.19 14.41
CA ASP A 30 -4.96 16.12 14.45
C ASP A 30 -3.88 15.83 13.39
N GLY A 31 -4.10 14.83 12.52
CA GLY A 31 -3.14 14.38 11.51
C GLY A 31 -2.05 13.45 12.02
N SER A 32 -1.97 13.18 13.34
CA SER A 32 -1.00 12.24 13.88
C SER A 32 -1.36 10.79 13.57
N VAL A 33 -0.35 9.93 13.40
CA VAL A 33 -0.55 8.51 13.11
C VAL A 33 -1.27 7.80 14.28
N ASN A 34 -2.33 7.07 13.95
CA ASN A 34 -3.08 6.22 14.85
C ASN A 34 -2.59 4.77 14.78
N LEU A 35 -1.38 4.54 15.28
CA LEU A 35 -0.79 3.19 15.29
C LEU A 35 -1.66 2.17 16.04
N ASN A 36 -2.32 2.58 17.12
CA ASN A 36 -3.17 1.68 17.90
C ASN A 36 -4.39 1.20 17.11
N GLY A 37 -5.03 2.09 16.34
CA GLY A 37 -6.12 1.72 15.43
C GLY A 37 -5.65 0.77 14.34
N PHE A 38 -4.50 1.05 13.73
CA PHE A 38 -3.88 0.18 12.73
C PHE A 38 -3.58 -1.22 13.28
N LEU A 39 -2.94 -1.32 14.45
CA LEU A 39 -2.58 -2.61 15.03
C LEU A 39 -3.81 -3.44 15.43
N LYS A 40 -4.89 -2.79 15.86
CA LYS A 40 -6.17 -3.48 16.11
C LYS A 40 -6.76 -4.04 14.83
N GLU A 41 -6.81 -3.24 13.77
CA GLU A 41 -7.33 -3.69 12.48
C GLU A 41 -6.49 -4.84 11.92
N LEU A 42 -5.15 -4.71 12.00
CA LEU A 42 -4.23 -5.77 11.61
C LEU A 42 -4.49 -7.07 12.38
N LEU A 43 -4.71 -6.99 13.69
CA LEU A 43 -5.05 -8.16 14.50
C LEU A 43 -6.37 -8.79 14.05
N LEU A 44 -7.39 -7.98 13.77
CA LEU A 44 -8.70 -8.49 13.35
C LEU A 44 -8.67 -9.15 11.96
N GLN A 45 -7.90 -8.59 11.03
CA GLN A 45 -7.92 -9.03 9.63
C GLN A 45 -6.88 -10.11 9.32
N TYR A 46 -5.72 -10.13 10.00
CA TYR A 46 -4.60 -11.01 9.65
C TYR A 46 -4.40 -12.20 10.61
N PHE A 47 -5.01 -12.18 11.80
CA PHE A 47 -4.76 -13.19 12.82
C PHE A 47 -5.07 -14.62 12.35
N ASP A 48 -6.22 -14.83 11.73
CA ASP A 48 -6.63 -16.16 11.28
C ASP A 48 -5.71 -16.67 10.16
N GLU A 49 -5.37 -15.83 9.17
CA GLU A 49 -4.43 -16.19 8.10
C GLU A 49 -3.04 -16.53 8.64
N TYR A 50 -2.53 -15.73 9.59
CA TYR A 50 -1.25 -16.01 10.25
C TYR A 50 -1.27 -17.35 10.98
N ARG A 51 -2.33 -17.61 11.78
CA ARG A 51 -2.48 -18.85 12.54
C ARG A 51 -2.50 -20.05 11.60
N GLU A 52 -3.37 -20.04 10.59
CA GLU A 52 -3.54 -21.15 9.66
C GLU A 52 -2.29 -21.42 8.84
N THR A 53 -1.54 -20.37 8.47
CA THR A 53 -0.26 -20.52 7.76
C THR A 53 0.79 -21.15 8.65
N LYS A 54 0.85 -20.75 9.92
CA LYS A 54 1.77 -21.32 10.91
C LYS A 54 1.44 -22.78 11.23
N GLU A 55 0.17 -23.11 11.42
CA GLU A 55 -0.30 -24.48 11.68
C GLU A 55 0.00 -25.41 10.50
N ARG A 56 -0.37 -25.02 9.27
CA ARG A 56 -0.09 -25.82 8.06
C ARG A 56 1.41 -26.11 7.89
N LEU A 57 2.26 -25.14 8.19
CA LEU A 57 3.69 -25.34 8.10
C LEU A 57 4.20 -26.29 9.18
N LEU A 58 3.72 -26.14 10.42
CA LEU A 58 4.07 -27.06 11.51
C LEU A 58 3.67 -28.49 11.14
N ASP A 59 2.44 -28.69 10.65
CA ASP A 59 1.94 -29.99 10.22
C ASP A 59 2.78 -30.58 9.07
N THR A 60 3.21 -29.74 8.12
CA THR A 60 4.09 -30.15 7.02
C THR A 60 5.44 -30.64 7.56
N ILE A 61 6.06 -29.88 8.46
CA ILE A 61 7.35 -30.25 9.07
C ILE A 61 7.21 -31.54 9.88
N LEU A 62 6.15 -31.67 10.68
CA LEU A 62 5.91 -32.88 11.48
C LEU A 62 5.66 -34.10 10.60
N SER A 63 4.90 -33.94 9.51
CA SER A 63 4.68 -35.00 8.52
C SER A 63 6.01 -35.45 7.92
N ASP A 64 6.85 -34.51 7.48
CA ASP A 64 8.16 -34.82 6.88
C ASP A 64 9.10 -35.51 7.88
N LEU A 65 9.10 -35.10 9.15
CA LEU A 65 9.91 -35.73 10.20
C LEU A 65 9.39 -37.12 10.57
N SER A 66 8.07 -37.31 10.63
CA SER A 66 7.45 -38.59 10.97
C SER A 66 7.61 -39.66 9.89
N ALA A 67 7.93 -39.26 8.65
CA ALA A 67 8.29 -40.20 7.58
C ALA A 67 9.61 -40.93 7.85
N PHE A 68 10.44 -40.44 8.78
CA PHE A 68 11.63 -41.13 9.24
C PHE A 68 11.30 -42.01 10.45
N SER A 69 11.30 -43.34 10.26
CA SER A 69 11.00 -44.34 11.30
C SER A 69 11.90 -44.25 12.55
N SER A 70 13.02 -43.53 12.45
CA SER A 70 14.03 -43.39 13.50
C SER A 70 13.79 -42.19 14.43
N ILE A 71 12.81 -41.34 14.14
CA ILE A 71 12.53 -40.11 14.91
C ILE A 71 11.29 -40.35 15.78
N SER A 72 11.44 -40.19 17.10
CA SER A 72 10.29 -40.24 18.02
C SER A 72 9.37 -39.02 17.81
N ARG A 73 8.12 -39.10 18.27
CA ARG A 73 7.19 -37.97 18.15
C ARG A 73 7.69 -36.74 18.93
N GLU A 74 8.26 -36.98 20.10
CA GLU A 74 8.85 -35.95 20.95
C GLU A 74 10.07 -35.28 20.29
N ASP A 75 10.93 -36.06 19.64
CA ASP A 75 12.08 -35.53 18.90
C ASP A 75 11.64 -34.77 17.64
N ALA A 76 10.62 -35.27 16.93
CA ALA A 76 10.05 -34.59 15.78
C ALA A 76 9.47 -33.22 16.18
N ASP A 77 8.73 -33.14 17.28
CA ASP A 77 8.22 -31.87 17.83
C ASP A 77 9.37 -30.91 18.17
N ALA A 78 10.40 -31.38 18.86
CA ALA A 78 11.54 -30.55 19.24
C ALA A 78 12.34 -30.04 18.03
N ILE A 79 12.51 -30.87 16.99
CA ILE A 79 13.17 -30.50 15.74
C ILE A 79 12.32 -29.51 14.97
N ALA A 80 11.01 -29.75 14.86
CA ALA A 80 10.07 -28.85 14.18
C ALA A 80 10.09 -27.46 14.83
N ASP A 81 10.04 -27.40 16.15
CA ASP A 81 10.17 -26.14 16.90
C ASP A 81 11.50 -25.45 16.62
N LYS A 82 12.60 -26.20 16.57
CA LYS A 82 13.92 -25.63 16.28
C LYS A 82 13.98 -25.08 14.87
N ILE A 83 13.41 -25.77 13.89
CA ILE A 83 13.33 -25.32 12.49
C ILE A 83 12.49 -24.04 12.40
N MET A 84 11.30 -24.05 13.00
CA MET A 84 10.41 -22.90 13.02
C MET A 84 11.12 -21.69 13.64
N ASN A 85 11.73 -21.84 14.82
CA ASN A 85 12.40 -20.74 15.50
C ASN A 85 13.69 -20.26 14.80
N SER A 86 14.40 -21.14 14.09
CA SER A 86 15.68 -20.83 13.44
C SER A 86 15.52 -20.26 12.03
N TYR A 87 14.59 -20.79 11.24
CA TYR A 87 14.46 -20.48 9.82
C TYR A 87 13.24 -19.62 9.49
N MET A 88 12.21 -19.56 10.36
CA MET A 88 11.08 -18.65 10.16
C MET A 88 11.24 -17.28 10.79
N ARG A 89 12.19 -17.11 11.72
CA ARG A 89 12.54 -15.76 12.14
C ARG A 89 13.09 -15.03 10.92
N ASN A 90 12.38 -13.99 10.46
CA ASN A 90 12.94 -13.08 9.47
C ASN A 90 14.29 -12.62 10.00
N THR A 91 15.34 -13.02 9.31
CA THR A 91 16.70 -12.63 9.64
C THR A 91 16.90 -11.12 9.47
N GLU A 92 15.97 -10.44 8.78
CA GLU A 92 15.88 -8.97 8.69
C GLU A 92 15.80 -8.31 10.07
N PHE A 93 15.06 -8.88 11.03
CA PHE A 93 14.80 -8.25 12.33
C PHE A 93 15.59 -8.89 13.48
N LYS A 94 16.87 -9.21 13.27
CA LYS A 94 17.78 -9.78 14.29
C LYS A 94 18.20 -8.79 15.40
N SER A 95 17.83 -7.52 15.30
CA SER A 95 18.23 -6.47 16.24
C SER A 95 17.53 -6.59 17.60
N GLU A 96 18.14 -5.98 18.63
CA GLU A 96 17.57 -5.91 19.97
C GLU A 96 16.17 -5.27 19.96
N ARG A 97 15.27 -5.78 20.80
CA ARG A 97 13.90 -5.26 20.99
C ARG A 97 13.93 -3.97 21.81
N ASN A 98 14.48 -2.93 21.21
CA ASN A 98 14.76 -1.64 21.83
C ASN A 98 13.59 -0.66 21.74
N ALA A 99 12.50 -1.00 21.05
CA ALA A 99 11.35 -0.14 20.86
C ALA A 99 10.09 -0.74 21.50
N ALA A 100 9.25 0.12 22.11
CA ALA A 100 7.98 -0.30 22.69
C ALA A 100 6.80 0.25 21.88
N ILE A 101 5.82 -0.61 21.60
CA ILE A 101 4.50 -0.22 21.08
C ILE A 101 3.43 -0.59 22.10
N THR A 102 2.33 0.16 22.09
CA THR A 102 1.16 -0.12 22.94
C THR A 102 -0.02 -0.53 22.07
N LEU A 103 -0.48 -1.76 22.28
CA LEU A 103 -1.71 -2.28 21.69
C LEU A 103 -2.80 -2.23 22.75
N THR A 104 -3.94 -1.61 22.43
CA THR A 104 -5.08 -1.52 23.34
C THR A 104 -6.23 -2.23 22.67
N VAL A 105 -6.70 -3.33 23.24
CA VAL A 105 -7.72 -4.18 22.61
C VAL A 105 -9.05 -4.09 23.35
N SER A 106 -10.12 -4.42 22.63
CA SER A 106 -11.50 -4.46 23.11
C SER A 106 -12.37 -5.27 22.16
N GLY A 107 -13.47 -5.85 22.67
CA GLY A 107 -14.39 -6.67 21.87
C GLY A 107 -13.63 -7.82 21.19
N ARG A 108 -13.89 -8.06 19.90
CA ARG A 108 -13.25 -9.14 19.14
C ARG A 108 -11.72 -9.12 19.19
N SER A 109 -11.10 -7.94 19.20
CA SER A 109 -9.63 -7.85 19.30
C SER A 109 -9.10 -8.31 20.67
N LEU A 110 -9.91 -8.20 21.73
CA LEU A 110 -9.58 -8.74 23.05
C LEU A 110 -9.73 -10.26 23.07
N ASP A 111 -10.80 -10.78 22.45
CA ASP A 111 -11.04 -12.23 22.36
C ASP A 111 -9.90 -12.94 21.60
N ILE A 112 -9.34 -12.30 20.57
CA ILE A 112 -8.14 -12.78 19.87
C ILE A 112 -6.93 -12.82 20.81
N MET A 113 -6.70 -11.76 21.59
CA MET A 113 -5.58 -11.74 22.55
C MET A 113 -5.71 -12.84 23.61
N HIS A 114 -6.90 -13.03 24.18
CA HIS A 114 -7.15 -14.13 25.11
C HIS A 114 -6.96 -15.49 24.43
N SER A 115 -7.35 -15.63 23.16
CA SER A 115 -7.12 -16.87 22.40
C SER A 115 -5.63 -17.16 22.21
N ILE A 116 -4.82 -16.13 21.94
CA ILE A 116 -3.37 -16.25 21.87
C ILE A 116 -2.83 -16.70 23.23
N GLU A 117 -3.18 -15.99 24.31
CA GLU A 117 -2.66 -16.25 25.66
C GLU A 117 -2.99 -17.65 26.16
N ASN A 118 -4.23 -18.11 25.93
CA ASN A 118 -4.71 -19.38 26.44
C ASN A 118 -4.26 -20.60 25.61
N ASN A 119 -4.03 -20.43 24.30
CA ASN A 119 -3.87 -21.58 23.40
C ASN A 119 -2.54 -21.59 22.61
N MET A 120 -1.88 -20.44 22.43
CA MET A 120 -0.81 -20.29 21.42
C MET A 120 0.56 -19.96 22.01
N LEU A 121 0.67 -19.88 23.34
CA LEU A 121 1.90 -19.53 24.06
C LEU A 121 2.61 -20.73 24.69
N SER A 122 2.26 -21.97 24.30
CA SER A 122 2.81 -23.20 24.90
C SER A 122 4.35 -23.25 24.88
N ARG A 123 4.98 -22.66 23.85
CA ARG A 123 6.44 -22.72 23.64
C ARG A 123 7.11 -21.36 23.42
N VAL A 124 6.33 -20.28 23.39
CA VAL A 124 6.83 -18.92 23.13
C VAL A 124 6.17 -17.91 24.04
N SER A 125 6.88 -16.85 24.42
CA SER A 125 6.27 -15.74 25.15
C SER A 125 5.33 -14.95 24.25
N LEU A 126 4.34 -14.25 24.85
CA LEU A 126 3.44 -13.36 24.12
C LEU A 126 4.20 -12.33 23.28
N SER A 127 5.28 -11.76 23.85
CA SER A 127 6.14 -10.82 23.13
C SER A 127 6.80 -11.46 21.90
N GLN A 128 7.28 -12.70 22.01
CA GLN A 128 7.84 -13.43 20.87
C GLN A 128 6.76 -13.66 19.81
N TYR A 129 5.59 -14.16 20.20
CA TYR A 129 4.49 -14.43 19.28
C TYR A 129 4.09 -13.19 18.48
N LEU A 130 3.90 -12.05 19.16
CA LEU A 130 3.51 -10.80 18.49
C LEU A 130 4.61 -10.25 17.58
N ASN A 131 5.89 -10.43 17.94
CA ASN A 131 7.00 -10.10 17.03
C ASN A 131 6.94 -10.94 15.75
N ASP A 132 6.72 -12.25 15.87
CA ASP A 132 6.65 -13.15 14.72
C ASP A 132 5.42 -12.84 13.85
N PHE A 133 4.29 -12.50 14.47
CA PHE A 133 3.08 -12.02 13.80
C PHE A 133 3.35 -10.75 12.97
N PHE A 134 3.93 -9.70 13.56
CA PHE A 134 4.24 -8.46 12.82
C PHE A 134 5.31 -8.68 11.75
N SER A 135 6.31 -9.51 12.03
CA SER A 135 7.34 -9.89 11.06
C SER A 135 6.73 -10.60 9.85
N SER A 136 5.82 -11.54 10.08
CA SER A 136 5.10 -12.25 9.03
C SER A 136 4.28 -11.27 8.19
N TYR A 137 3.50 -10.37 8.81
CA TYR A 137 2.79 -9.32 8.08
C TYR A 137 3.72 -8.45 7.24
N LEU A 138 4.83 -7.96 7.81
CA LEU A 138 5.78 -7.08 7.11
C LEU A 138 6.55 -7.77 5.97
N SER A 139 6.60 -9.11 5.95
CA SER A 139 7.20 -9.91 4.86
C SER A 139 6.35 -9.92 3.58
N ILE A 140 5.06 -9.60 3.70
CA ILE A 140 4.11 -9.55 2.59
C ILE A 140 4.34 -8.28 1.76
N SER A 141 4.08 -8.35 0.45
CA SER A 141 4.16 -7.17 -0.44
C SER A 141 3.21 -6.06 0.06
N ARG A 142 3.58 -4.80 -0.13
CA ARG A 142 2.78 -3.68 0.42
C ARG A 142 1.36 -3.60 -0.16
N LYS A 143 1.18 -3.92 -1.44
CA LYS A 143 -0.14 -4.00 -2.08
C LYS A 143 -1.01 -5.10 -1.45
N ASP A 144 -0.42 -6.21 -1.04
CA ASP A 144 -1.15 -7.33 -0.42
C ASP A 144 -1.40 -7.07 1.07
N ARG A 145 -0.52 -6.34 1.76
CA ARG A 145 -0.79 -5.82 3.11
C ARG A 145 -2.01 -4.89 3.15
N GLU A 146 -2.17 -4.01 2.16
CA GLU A 146 -3.40 -3.20 2.03
C GLU A 146 -4.63 -4.08 1.79
N ARG A 147 -4.49 -5.15 1.00
CA ARG A 147 -5.60 -6.10 0.76
C ARG A 147 -6.05 -6.81 2.02
N ILE A 148 -5.12 -7.23 2.86
CA ILE A 148 -5.42 -7.85 4.16
C ILE A 148 -6.19 -6.86 5.04
N LEU A 149 -5.68 -5.64 5.19
CA LEU A 149 -6.29 -4.64 6.09
C LEU A 149 -7.68 -4.16 5.67
N PHE A 150 -7.99 -4.24 4.38
CA PHE A 150 -9.27 -3.78 3.83
C PHE A 150 -10.01 -4.92 3.13
N GLN A 151 -9.86 -6.16 3.59
CA GLN A 151 -10.37 -7.36 2.93
C GLN A 151 -11.85 -7.24 2.57
N ASP A 152 -12.70 -6.80 3.51
CA ASP A 152 -14.14 -6.60 3.30
C ASP A 152 -14.41 -5.66 2.10
N ILE A 153 -13.65 -4.57 1.99
CA ILE A 153 -13.78 -3.61 0.87
C ILE A 153 -13.36 -4.27 -0.44
N PHE A 154 -12.24 -5.01 -0.46
CA PHE A 154 -11.80 -5.71 -1.66
C PHE A 154 -12.80 -6.78 -2.11
N GLU A 155 -13.38 -7.54 -1.19
CA GLU A 155 -14.38 -8.56 -1.49
C GLU A 155 -15.67 -7.95 -2.05
N GLU A 156 -16.15 -6.86 -1.44
CA GLU A 156 -17.32 -6.14 -1.93
C GLU A 156 -17.06 -5.53 -3.32
N LEU A 157 -15.93 -4.85 -3.52
CA LEU A 157 -15.57 -4.28 -4.82
C LEU A 157 -15.43 -5.35 -5.90
N ASN A 158 -14.74 -6.46 -5.63
CA ASN A 158 -14.61 -7.57 -6.58
C ASN A 158 -15.98 -8.20 -6.91
N THR A 159 -16.88 -8.24 -5.95
CA THR A 159 -18.25 -8.72 -6.17
C THR A 159 -19.04 -7.74 -7.03
N ALA A 160 -18.94 -6.44 -6.78
CA ALA A 160 -19.59 -5.41 -7.58
C ALA A 160 -19.08 -5.38 -9.02
N ILE A 161 -17.75 -5.48 -9.22
CA ILE A 161 -17.13 -5.59 -10.54
C ILE A 161 -17.66 -6.81 -11.30
N ARG A 162 -17.66 -8.00 -10.69
CA ARG A 162 -18.15 -9.23 -11.33
C ARG A 162 -19.64 -9.15 -11.70
N LYS A 163 -20.45 -8.47 -10.89
CA LYS A 163 -21.90 -8.34 -11.11
C LYS A 163 -22.28 -7.12 -11.96
N ASN A 164 -21.31 -6.28 -12.32
CA ASN A 164 -21.51 -4.95 -12.90
C ASN A 164 -22.49 -4.10 -12.08
N SER A 165 -22.41 -4.17 -10.75
CA SER A 165 -23.24 -3.39 -9.83
C SER A 165 -22.68 -1.97 -9.68
N ILE A 166 -23.57 -0.98 -9.69
CA ILE A 166 -23.21 0.40 -9.33
C ILE A 166 -22.89 0.44 -7.84
N ILE A 167 -21.82 1.13 -7.47
CA ILE A 167 -21.43 1.29 -6.06
C ILE A 167 -21.50 2.76 -5.63
N ARG A 168 -21.72 2.95 -4.34
CA ARG A 168 -21.73 4.25 -3.68
C ARG A 168 -20.79 4.22 -2.49
N PHE A 169 -20.02 5.28 -2.29
CA PHE A 169 -19.12 5.38 -1.14
C PHE A 169 -18.75 6.83 -0.85
N THR A 170 -18.15 7.05 0.32
CA THR A 170 -17.49 8.30 0.69
C THR A 170 -15.98 8.11 0.70
N SER A 171 -15.20 9.19 0.55
CA SER A 171 -13.74 9.11 0.62
C SER A 171 -13.19 10.00 1.73
N THR A 172 -12.14 9.55 2.41
CA THR A 172 -11.42 10.39 3.38
C THR A 172 -10.86 11.68 2.75
N SER A 173 -10.56 11.68 1.45
CA SER A 173 -10.10 12.87 0.72
C SER A 173 -11.23 13.87 0.41
N ALA A 174 -12.49 13.44 0.45
CA ALA A 174 -13.66 14.27 0.18
C ALA A 174 -14.84 13.76 1.05
N PRO A 175 -14.80 13.98 2.37
CA PRO A 175 -15.70 13.32 3.32
C PRO A 175 -17.17 13.72 3.16
N ASN A 176 -17.43 14.88 2.57
CA ASN A 176 -18.79 15.40 2.35
C ASN A 176 -19.33 15.06 0.95
N VAL A 177 -18.60 14.27 0.16
CA VAL A 177 -18.99 13.89 -1.20
C VAL A 177 -19.31 12.40 -1.24
N ILE A 178 -20.49 12.07 -1.74
CA ILE A 178 -20.88 10.69 -2.04
C ILE A 178 -20.57 10.45 -3.51
N PHE A 179 -19.67 9.52 -3.76
CA PHE A 179 -19.34 9.07 -5.11
C PHE A 179 -20.31 7.97 -5.50
N THR A 180 -20.88 8.06 -6.71
CA THR A 180 -21.67 7.00 -7.34
C THR A 180 -20.97 6.59 -8.62
N VAL A 181 -20.48 5.36 -8.70
CA VAL A 181 -19.58 4.94 -9.78
C VAL A 181 -19.90 3.54 -10.30
N GLN A 182 -19.45 3.29 -11.52
CA GLN A 182 -19.47 2.00 -12.21
C GLN A 182 -18.06 1.39 -12.09
N PRO A 183 -17.84 0.39 -11.22
CA PRO A 183 -16.51 -0.17 -10.99
C PRO A 183 -16.08 -1.14 -12.10
N TYR A 184 -14.85 -1.02 -12.60
CA TYR A 184 -14.33 -1.86 -13.69
C TYR A 184 -13.19 -2.78 -13.26
N CYS A 185 -12.19 -2.26 -12.54
CA CYS A 185 -11.07 -3.07 -12.09
C CYS A 185 -10.34 -2.44 -10.90
N ILE A 186 -9.50 -3.26 -10.26
CA ILE A 186 -8.58 -2.84 -9.23
C ILE A 186 -7.15 -3.04 -9.75
N ALA A 187 -6.29 -2.06 -9.55
CA ALA A 187 -4.88 -2.14 -9.96
C ALA A 187 -3.95 -1.50 -8.91
N ALA A 188 -2.80 -2.13 -8.71
CA ALA A 188 -1.75 -1.60 -7.85
C ALA A 188 -0.86 -0.63 -8.63
N SER A 189 -0.45 0.48 -7.98
CA SER A 189 0.58 1.38 -8.54
C SER A 189 1.85 0.62 -8.93
N LYS A 190 2.64 1.15 -9.87
CA LYS A 190 3.90 0.56 -10.37
C LYS A 190 4.89 0.16 -9.25
N GLU A 191 4.97 0.96 -8.18
CA GLU A 191 5.81 0.67 -7.01
C GLU A 191 5.08 -0.13 -5.91
N GLU A 192 3.91 -0.71 -6.22
CA GLU A 192 3.08 -1.55 -5.35
C GLU A 192 2.73 -0.91 -4.01
N GLN A 193 2.64 0.42 -3.97
CA GLN A 193 2.41 1.16 -2.74
C GLN A 193 0.96 1.06 -2.29
N CYS A 194 0.03 1.16 -3.25
CA CYS A 194 -1.40 1.21 -2.99
C CYS A 194 -2.16 0.59 -4.17
N ASN A 195 -3.36 0.12 -3.88
CA ASN A 195 -4.35 -0.34 -4.84
C ASN A 195 -5.39 0.76 -5.10
N TYR A 196 -5.80 0.84 -6.34
CA TYR A 196 -6.75 1.83 -6.83
C TYR A 196 -7.92 1.14 -7.51
N LEU A 197 -9.12 1.57 -7.18
CA LEU A 197 -10.33 1.27 -7.93
C LEU A 197 -10.39 2.18 -9.15
N LEU A 198 -10.42 1.57 -10.34
CA LEU A 198 -10.66 2.23 -11.60
C LEU A 198 -12.13 2.06 -12.01
N CYS A 199 -12.79 3.18 -12.25
CA CYS A 199 -14.24 3.23 -12.44
C CYS A 199 -14.65 4.39 -13.34
N LEU A 200 -15.92 4.42 -13.72
CA LEU A 200 -16.55 5.58 -14.35
C LEU A 200 -17.47 6.25 -13.35
N ASP A 201 -17.46 7.57 -13.32
CA ASP A 201 -18.50 8.35 -12.66
C ASP A 201 -19.86 8.01 -13.30
N ASN A 202 -20.86 7.69 -12.48
CA ASN A 202 -22.12 7.14 -12.98
C ASN A 202 -22.96 8.16 -13.76
N GLU A 203 -22.85 9.45 -13.44
CA GLU A 203 -23.62 10.51 -14.10
C GLU A 203 -22.91 11.02 -15.35
N THR A 204 -21.61 11.27 -15.25
CA THR A 204 -20.84 11.92 -16.31
C THR A 204 -20.12 10.94 -17.24
N GLY A 205 -19.97 9.67 -16.84
CA GLY A 205 -19.18 8.67 -17.56
C GLY A 205 -17.68 8.97 -17.60
N ILE A 206 -17.21 9.93 -16.80
CA ILE A 206 -15.80 10.33 -16.75
C ILE A 206 -15.00 9.27 -15.96
N PRO A 207 -13.87 8.79 -16.49
CA PRO A 207 -12.96 7.92 -15.76
C PRO A 207 -12.47 8.51 -14.44
N ARG A 208 -12.55 7.74 -13.36
CA ARG A 208 -12.08 8.09 -12.01
C ARG A 208 -11.21 6.97 -11.42
N SER A 209 -10.28 7.38 -10.56
CA SER A 209 -9.46 6.48 -9.75
C SER A 209 -9.62 6.83 -8.28
N PHE A 210 -9.82 5.82 -7.45
CA PHE A 210 -9.93 5.97 -5.99
C PHE A 210 -9.00 5.00 -5.29
N ARG A 211 -8.18 5.53 -4.38
CA ARG A 211 -7.33 4.70 -3.53
C ARG A 211 -8.19 3.90 -2.56
N ILE A 212 -8.01 2.58 -2.50
CA ILE A 212 -8.91 1.69 -1.75
C ILE A 212 -8.87 1.97 -0.24
N SER A 213 -7.69 2.19 0.33
CA SER A 213 -7.55 2.54 1.77
C SER A 213 -8.27 3.84 2.19
N ARG A 214 -8.77 4.63 1.23
CA ARG A 214 -9.55 5.85 1.49
C ARG A 214 -11.05 5.70 1.27
N ILE A 215 -11.53 4.55 0.80
CA ILE A 215 -12.95 4.27 0.60
C ILE A 215 -13.60 4.01 1.96
N ARG A 216 -14.74 4.64 2.23
CA ARG A 216 -15.52 4.51 3.47
C ARG A 216 -17.00 4.39 3.15
N ALA A 217 -17.74 3.66 3.99
CA ALA A 217 -19.17 3.42 3.81
C ALA A 217 -19.51 2.95 2.38
N LEU A 218 -18.79 1.91 1.92
CA LEU A 218 -19.06 1.29 0.63
C LEU A 218 -20.43 0.61 0.66
N TYR A 219 -21.18 0.79 -0.42
CA TYR A 219 -22.48 0.16 -0.62
C TYR A 219 -22.64 -0.22 -2.09
N SER A 220 -22.91 -1.49 -2.35
CA SER A 220 -23.24 -2.02 -3.66
C SER A 220 -24.76 -1.96 -3.91
N SER A 221 -25.18 -1.22 -4.92
CA SER A 221 -26.59 -1.13 -5.33
C SER A 221 -27.04 -2.41 -6.05
N SER A 222 -28.35 -2.65 -6.05
CA SER A 222 -29.01 -3.62 -6.94
C SER A 222 -28.95 -3.19 -8.41
N ASP A 223 -28.77 -1.89 -8.67
CA ASP A 223 -28.68 -1.34 -10.02
C ASP A 223 -27.40 -1.83 -10.70
N LYS A 224 -27.56 -2.23 -11.96
CA LYS A 224 -26.47 -2.71 -12.81
C LYS A 224 -26.17 -1.70 -13.90
N PHE A 225 -24.89 -1.58 -14.26
CA PHE A 225 -24.47 -0.89 -15.47
C PHE A 225 -24.13 -1.90 -16.56
N ILE A 226 -24.22 -1.46 -17.82
CA ILE A 226 -23.77 -2.24 -18.97
C ILE A 226 -22.32 -1.85 -19.25
N PRO A 227 -21.35 -2.78 -19.14
CA PRO A 227 -19.97 -2.46 -19.42
C PRO A 227 -19.77 -1.96 -20.85
N ASN A 228 -19.05 -0.85 -20.98
CA ASN A 228 -18.62 -0.35 -22.28
C ASN A 228 -17.21 -0.86 -22.58
N GLU A 229 -17.05 -1.68 -23.61
CA GLU A 229 -15.74 -2.31 -23.92
C GLU A 229 -14.66 -1.28 -24.29
N SER A 230 -15.01 -0.17 -24.94
CA SER A 230 -14.03 0.90 -25.21
C SER A 230 -13.53 1.56 -23.93
N ARG A 231 -14.43 1.83 -22.97
CA ARG A 231 -14.06 2.38 -21.65
C ARG A 231 -13.29 1.39 -20.80
N LYS A 232 -13.65 0.11 -20.88
CA LYS A 232 -12.94 -0.96 -20.19
C LYS A 232 -11.50 -1.07 -20.69
N LEU A 233 -11.28 -0.99 -22.00
CA LEU A 233 -9.94 -0.97 -22.59
C LEU A 233 -9.13 0.25 -22.12
N GLU A 234 -9.74 1.44 -22.14
CA GLU A 234 -9.12 2.68 -21.62
C GLU A 234 -8.69 2.52 -20.14
N LEU A 235 -9.56 1.96 -19.29
CA LEU A 235 -9.22 1.72 -17.88
C LEU A 235 -8.17 0.62 -17.69
N GLN A 236 -8.12 -0.39 -18.56
CA GLN A 236 -7.07 -1.43 -18.53
C GLN A 236 -5.70 -0.86 -18.92
N GLU A 237 -5.64 0.05 -19.89
CA GLU A 237 -4.41 0.78 -20.22
C GLU A 237 -3.95 1.67 -19.05
N ILE A 238 -4.89 2.35 -18.40
CA ILE A 238 -4.61 3.13 -17.17
C ILE A 238 -4.08 2.21 -16.06
N ALA A 239 -4.67 1.02 -15.89
CA ALA A 239 -4.25 0.04 -14.90
C ALA A 239 -2.79 -0.41 -15.10
N GLY A 240 -2.34 -0.59 -16.34
CA GLY A 240 -0.98 -1.00 -16.64
C GLY A 240 0.07 0.10 -16.45
N ARG A 241 -0.30 1.37 -16.67
CA ARG A 241 0.64 2.50 -16.65
C ARG A 241 0.67 3.26 -15.32
N SER A 242 -0.49 3.69 -14.83
CA SER A 242 -0.62 4.64 -13.73
C SER A 242 -2.03 4.61 -13.13
N PRO A 243 -2.36 3.58 -12.33
CA PRO A 243 -3.68 3.42 -11.71
C PRO A 243 -4.12 4.61 -10.86
N GLN A 244 -3.17 5.38 -10.33
CA GLN A 244 -3.42 6.54 -9.48
C GLN A 244 -3.94 7.77 -10.25
N SER A 245 -4.00 7.74 -11.58
CA SER A 245 -4.58 8.84 -12.38
C SER A 245 -5.30 8.35 -13.63
N THR A 246 -6.55 8.77 -13.77
CA THR A 246 -7.33 8.59 -14.99
C THR A 246 -7.23 9.75 -15.96
N SER A 247 -6.37 10.73 -15.69
CA SER A 247 -6.17 11.85 -16.61
C SER A 247 -5.59 11.36 -17.94
N LYS A 248 -6.08 11.97 -19.03
CA LYS A 248 -5.53 11.72 -20.36
C LYS A 248 -4.04 12.06 -20.39
N GLY A 249 -3.30 11.24 -21.12
CA GLY A 249 -1.90 11.53 -21.39
C GLY A 249 -1.77 12.77 -22.29
N ILE A 250 -0.69 13.50 -22.09
CA ILE A 250 -0.26 14.56 -23.00
C ILE A 250 1.00 14.10 -23.70
N GLU A 251 1.15 14.49 -24.97
CA GLU A 251 2.41 14.34 -25.67
C GLU A 251 3.38 15.41 -25.17
N ALA A 252 4.48 14.98 -24.57
CA ALA A 252 5.45 15.87 -23.99
C ALA A 252 6.86 15.59 -24.51
N GLU A 253 7.61 16.66 -24.72
CA GLU A 253 9.01 16.64 -25.12
C GLU A 253 9.84 17.21 -23.97
N VAL A 254 10.83 16.44 -23.50
CA VAL A 254 11.70 16.87 -22.39
C VAL A 254 13.15 16.71 -22.81
N ARG A 255 13.89 17.83 -22.81
CA ARG A 255 15.33 17.83 -23.04
C ARG A 255 16.07 17.68 -21.73
N LEU A 256 16.97 16.71 -21.68
CA LEU A 256 17.82 16.45 -20.52
C LEU A 256 19.27 16.81 -20.83
N THR A 257 20.03 17.15 -19.81
CA THR A 257 21.50 17.14 -19.88
C THR A 257 22.01 15.71 -19.71
N GLU A 258 23.31 15.47 -19.88
CA GLU A 258 23.92 14.18 -19.53
C GLU A 258 23.67 13.80 -18.06
N LYS A 259 23.77 14.77 -17.14
CA LYS A 259 23.41 14.59 -15.73
C LYS A 259 21.92 14.32 -15.55
N GLY A 260 21.08 14.95 -16.36
CA GLY A 260 19.64 14.69 -16.41
C GLY A 260 19.34 13.25 -16.81
N LEU A 261 20.01 12.71 -17.84
CA LEU A 261 19.87 11.32 -18.24
C LEU A 261 20.31 10.34 -17.14
N GLN A 262 21.40 10.65 -16.43
CA GLN A 262 21.82 9.87 -15.26
C GLN A 262 20.77 9.92 -14.15
N LYS A 263 20.24 11.11 -13.81
CA LYS A 263 19.14 11.25 -12.83
C LYS A 263 17.91 10.44 -13.26
N PHE A 264 17.55 10.47 -14.55
CA PHE A 264 16.41 9.71 -15.08
C PHE A 264 16.61 8.20 -14.96
N HIS A 265 17.84 7.72 -15.06
CA HIS A 265 18.18 6.32 -14.84
C HIS A 265 18.00 5.92 -13.38
N PHE A 266 18.54 6.71 -12.43
CA PHE A 266 18.54 6.37 -11.00
C PHE A 266 17.23 6.65 -10.26
N ILE A 267 16.46 7.66 -10.69
CA ILE A 267 15.19 8.02 -10.06
C ILE A 267 14.08 7.17 -10.69
N THR A 268 13.82 5.99 -10.11
CA THR A 268 12.83 5.06 -10.65
C THR A 268 11.41 5.35 -10.18
N LYS A 269 11.24 5.94 -8.99
CA LYS A 269 9.93 6.23 -8.39
C LYS A 269 9.11 7.21 -9.24
N ASN A 270 7.91 6.80 -9.64
CA ASN A 270 6.97 7.50 -10.51
C ASN A 270 7.55 7.84 -11.89
N ARG A 271 8.56 7.09 -12.36
CA ARG A 271 9.21 7.38 -13.64
C ARG A 271 8.24 7.14 -14.81
N PRO A 272 8.00 8.16 -15.66
CA PRO A 272 7.15 8.03 -16.83
C PRO A 272 7.81 7.12 -17.87
N ASP A 273 7.00 6.38 -18.61
CA ASP A 273 7.49 5.50 -19.67
C ASP A 273 7.87 6.32 -20.90
N VAL A 274 9.06 6.04 -21.44
CA VAL A 274 9.61 6.75 -22.59
C VAL A 274 8.96 6.21 -23.85
N LEU A 275 8.27 7.08 -24.59
CA LEU A 275 7.67 6.75 -25.89
C LEU A 275 8.73 6.68 -26.98
N LYS A 276 9.63 7.66 -26.99
CA LYS A 276 10.71 7.79 -27.97
C LYS A 276 11.89 8.56 -27.38
N LYS A 277 13.09 8.31 -27.89
CA LYS A 277 14.32 9.06 -27.55
C LYS A 277 15.01 9.53 -28.81
N GLU A 278 15.40 10.81 -28.84
CA GLU A 278 16.24 11.41 -29.88
C GLU A 278 17.36 12.18 -29.19
N GLU A 279 18.61 11.73 -29.34
CA GLU A 279 19.77 12.29 -28.65
C GLU A 279 19.53 12.41 -27.12
N ASN A 280 19.41 13.66 -26.63
CA ASN A 280 19.19 14.02 -25.24
C ASN A 280 17.74 14.45 -24.95
N THR A 281 16.84 14.29 -25.92
CA THR A 281 15.42 14.58 -25.81
C THR A 281 14.63 13.28 -25.65
N LEU A 282 13.77 13.23 -24.64
CA LEU A 282 12.85 12.14 -24.38
C LEU A 282 11.42 12.60 -24.64
N TYR A 283 10.64 11.74 -25.29
CA TYR A 283 9.24 11.95 -25.61
C TYR A 283 8.37 11.05 -24.75
N PHE A 284 7.25 11.57 -24.29
CA PHE A 284 6.33 10.91 -23.37
C PHE A 284 4.89 11.06 -23.84
N ASN A 285 4.07 10.06 -23.52
CA ASN A 285 2.61 10.19 -23.48
C ASN A 285 2.14 9.87 -22.05
N TRP A 286 2.02 10.90 -21.22
CA TRP A 286 1.85 10.73 -19.77
C TRP A 286 0.90 11.76 -19.16
N PRO A 287 0.17 11.47 -18.06
CA PRO A 287 -0.63 12.47 -17.38
C PRO A 287 0.20 13.68 -16.96
N LYS A 288 -0.24 14.88 -17.37
CA LYS A 288 0.47 16.16 -17.16
C LYS A 288 1.03 16.31 -15.75
N THR A 289 0.17 16.23 -14.74
CA THR A 289 0.57 16.46 -13.34
C THR A 289 1.64 15.48 -12.87
N GLN A 290 1.57 14.21 -13.28
CA GLN A 290 2.55 13.21 -12.89
C GLN A 290 3.90 13.43 -13.58
N LEU A 291 3.86 13.83 -14.85
CA LEU A 291 5.05 14.18 -15.61
C LEU A 291 5.77 15.36 -14.94
N GLU A 292 5.02 16.42 -14.62
CA GLU A 292 5.51 17.61 -13.92
C GLU A 292 6.12 17.26 -12.55
N GLU A 293 5.38 16.50 -11.71
CA GLU A 293 5.84 16.05 -10.39
C GLU A 293 7.14 15.24 -10.45
N TYR A 294 7.27 14.38 -11.46
CA TYR A 294 8.49 13.61 -11.67
C TYR A 294 9.66 14.52 -12.04
N PHE A 295 9.47 15.52 -12.90
CA PHE A 295 10.55 16.40 -13.37
C PHE A 295 10.88 17.58 -12.42
N HIS A 296 10.03 17.91 -11.43
CA HIS A 296 10.33 18.93 -10.41
C HIS A 296 11.69 18.73 -9.70
N ARG A 297 12.09 17.46 -9.49
CA ARG A 297 13.36 17.10 -8.82
C ARG A 297 14.60 17.19 -9.71
N PHE A 298 14.43 17.49 -11.00
CA PHE A 298 15.53 17.57 -11.95
C PHE A 298 16.17 18.96 -11.99
N GLY A 299 15.42 20.01 -11.64
CA GLY A 299 15.91 21.38 -11.72
C GLY A 299 16.27 21.73 -13.16
N LYS A 300 17.43 22.38 -13.34
CA LYS A 300 17.96 22.71 -14.67
C LYS A 300 18.35 21.50 -15.54
N GLU A 301 18.44 20.30 -14.95
CA GLU A 301 18.92 19.11 -15.67
C GLU A 301 17.86 18.47 -16.57
N ALA A 302 16.60 18.91 -16.48
CA ALA A 302 15.53 18.55 -17.41
C ALA A 302 14.65 19.77 -17.69
N VAL A 303 14.37 20.03 -18.96
CA VAL A 303 13.54 21.14 -19.42
C VAL A 303 12.42 20.58 -20.28
N ILE A 304 11.17 20.77 -19.85
CA ILE A 304 9.99 20.46 -20.66
C ILE A 304 9.89 21.50 -21.77
N LEU A 305 9.94 21.05 -23.02
CA LEU A 305 9.88 21.89 -24.22
C LEU A 305 8.46 22.02 -24.75
N SER A 306 7.69 20.94 -24.68
CA SER A 306 6.30 20.84 -25.13
C SER A 306 5.53 19.91 -24.17
N PRO A 307 4.23 20.14 -23.93
CA PRO A 307 3.42 21.27 -24.40
C PRO A 307 3.70 22.57 -23.65
N ASP A 308 3.33 23.71 -24.23
CA ASP A 308 3.62 25.05 -23.69
C ASP A 308 3.02 25.27 -22.29
N ASP A 309 1.87 24.67 -22.01
CA ASP A 309 1.21 24.76 -20.72
C ASP A 309 2.00 24.04 -19.60
N CYS A 310 2.63 22.91 -19.90
CA CYS A 310 3.55 22.21 -18.99
C CYS A 310 4.84 22.98 -18.79
N ARG A 311 5.40 23.51 -19.88
CA ARG A 311 6.59 24.34 -19.85
C ARG A 311 6.38 25.58 -18.97
N GLU A 312 5.23 26.24 -19.12
CA GLU A 312 4.89 27.42 -18.31
C GLU A 312 4.63 27.04 -16.84
N SER A 313 3.96 25.91 -16.57
CA SER A 313 3.79 25.36 -15.21
C SER A 313 5.14 25.17 -14.50
N MET A 314 6.10 24.51 -15.16
CA MET A 314 7.46 24.32 -14.66
C MET A 314 8.17 25.65 -14.41
N ARG A 315 8.07 26.60 -15.34
CA ARG A 315 8.71 27.91 -15.23
C ARG A 315 8.19 28.67 -14.01
N ILE A 316 6.87 28.68 -13.80
CA ILE A 316 6.23 29.32 -12.65
C ILE A 316 6.68 28.64 -11.35
N PHE A 317 6.69 27.31 -11.30
CA PHE A 317 7.13 26.54 -10.13
C PHE A 317 8.56 26.92 -9.71
N TYR A 318 9.52 26.87 -10.63
CA TYR A 318 10.92 27.21 -10.34
C TYR A 318 11.11 28.69 -9.99
N LYS A 319 10.38 29.61 -10.65
CA LYS A 319 10.43 31.04 -10.34
C LYS A 319 9.95 31.32 -8.90
N LYS A 320 8.80 30.76 -8.52
CA LYS A 320 8.25 30.91 -7.15
C LYS A 320 9.20 30.35 -6.10
N ALA A 321 9.80 29.18 -6.38
CA ALA A 321 10.81 28.60 -5.49
C ALA A 321 12.00 29.56 -5.32
N TRP A 322 12.58 30.04 -6.42
CA TRP A 322 13.69 30.98 -6.38
C TRP A 322 13.37 32.26 -5.61
N GLU A 323 12.19 32.85 -5.84
CA GLU A 323 11.73 34.04 -5.10
C GLU A 323 11.63 33.80 -3.60
N ALA A 324 11.14 32.63 -3.16
CA ALA A 324 11.01 32.28 -1.75
C ALA A 324 12.38 32.16 -1.06
N TYR A 325 13.37 31.51 -1.71
CA TYR A 325 14.73 31.43 -1.17
C TYR A 325 15.40 32.80 -1.09
N ARG A 326 15.20 33.65 -2.10
CA ARG A 326 15.78 35.01 -2.14
C ARG A 326 15.19 35.93 -1.06
N LYS A 327 13.91 35.80 -0.70
CA LYS A 327 13.30 36.60 0.39
C LYS A 327 13.98 36.34 1.74
N LYS A 328 14.31 35.07 2.01
CA LYS A 328 14.98 34.67 3.26
C LYS A 328 16.40 35.24 3.39
N GLU A 329 17.09 35.50 2.27
CA GLU A 329 18.39 36.18 2.25
C GLU A 329 18.29 37.68 2.58
N LYS A 330 17.09 38.27 2.43
CA LYS A 330 16.85 39.70 2.68
C LYS A 330 16.31 40.03 4.08
N GLY A 331 16.22 39.04 4.97
CA GLY A 331 15.82 39.28 6.36
C GLY A 331 14.35 39.69 6.54
N GLU A 332 13.45 39.24 5.66
CA GLU A 332 12.00 39.23 5.88
C GLU A 332 11.51 37.84 6.28
#